data_AF-A0A9J8ASI5-F1
#
_entry.id   AF-A0A9J8ASI5-F1
#
_cell.length_a   1.000
_cell.length_b   1.000
_cell.length_c   1.000
_cell.angle_alpha   90.00
_cell.angle_beta   90.00
_cell.angle_gamma   90.00
#
_symmetry.space_group_name_H-M   'P 1'
#
loop_
_entity.id
_entity.type
_entity.pdbx_description
1 polymer ?
#
loop_
_entity_poly.entity_id
_entity_poly.type
_entity_poly.pdbx_seq_one_letter_code
_entity_poly.pdbx_strand_id
1 'polypeptide(L)'
;MRFLHQSDLVFLIKFIRLFRERFHFVLVSRFSHYCLYLQLEDCRSGMYPPKGPTFKGNVTWYTVDLDLPPSERWTQVIKDKNTEVKLFNNVHVFYHVSHVSYKKPLIVDTLPQPFSDEIKGIAAVSGIPLGEITLFNIFYEVFTVCTSIPLVVNVNFQRGNKTVFKSTNFAGYVGILTGIRPGEFSLTMNERFNFDGGYVGILEWILGWRDGMWMGFLTRKVLENATSYEDAKDQLSLTKLLAPAYFILGGNRTGQGCVITRTRINTLDIWELDMKLGRWYVLETNYDHWEKPMIFDDRRTPAMKCMNQTTQANISLASIYDVLSTKPVLNKLTTYTSLMEVSTGSLESYIRDCPNPCTPW
;
A
#
# COMPACT_ATOMS: atom_id res chain seq x y z
N MET A 1 -12.52 -2.49 32.36
CA MET A 1 -12.37 -3.71 31.53
C MET A 1 -13.75 -4.21 31.14
N ARG A 2 -14.19 -4.00 29.90
CA ARG A 2 -15.37 -4.72 29.39
C ARG A 2 -14.88 -6.08 28.91
N PHE A 3 -15.32 -7.13 29.58
CA PHE A 3 -15.05 -8.51 29.15
C PHE A 3 -15.56 -8.68 27.71
N LEU A 4 -14.74 -9.27 26.85
CA LEU A 4 -15.18 -9.74 25.54
C LEU A 4 -16.42 -10.61 25.71
N HIS A 5 -17.48 -10.30 24.97
CA HIS A 5 -18.60 -11.24 24.87
C HIS A 5 -18.14 -12.44 24.03
N GLN A 6 -18.56 -13.65 24.41
CA GLN A 6 -18.25 -14.91 23.73
C GLN A 6 -18.44 -14.87 22.20
N SER A 7 -19.34 -14.01 21.69
CA SER A 7 -19.57 -13.79 20.26
C SER A 7 -18.46 -13.02 19.52
N ASP A 8 -17.68 -12.16 20.19
CA ASP A 8 -16.53 -11.47 19.58
C ASP A 8 -15.39 -12.46 19.29
N LEU A 9 -15.15 -13.36 20.24
CA LEU A 9 -14.14 -14.40 20.12
C LEU A 9 -14.52 -15.40 19.01
N VAL A 10 -15.82 -15.71 18.86
CA VAL A 10 -16.32 -16.60 17.79
C VAL A 10 -16.24 -15.97 16.41
N PHE A 11 -16.55 -14.68 16.25
CA PHE A 11 -16.37 -13.96 14.96
C PHE A 11 -14.92 -14.04 14.50
N LEU A 12 -14.01 -13.77 15.44
CA LEU A 12 -12.60 -13.63 15.20
C LEU A 12 -11.91 -14.98 14.94
N ILE A 13 -12.29 -16.02 15.69
CA ILE A 13 -11.85 -17.39 15.41
C ILE A 13 -12.39 -17.82 14.03
N LYS A 14 -13.63 -17.48 13.66
CA LYS A 14 -14.15 -17.79 12.32
C LYS A 14 -13.46 -16.99 11.22
N PHE A 15 -13.20 -15.69 11.42
CA PHE A 15 -12.48 -14.82 10.50
C PHE A 15 -11.06 -15.34 10.28
N ILE A 16 -10.30 -15.55 11.35
CA ILE A 16 -8.93 -16.07 11.31
C ILE A 16 -8.89 -17.49 10.75
N ARG A 17 -9.84 -18.37 11.11
CA ARG A 17 -9.88 -19.75 10.61
C ARG A 17 -10.30 -19.83 9.14
N LEU A 18 -11.36 -19.13 8.71
CA LEU A 18 -11.75 -19.06 7.30
C LEU A 18 -10.64 -18.43 6.46
N PHE A 19 -9.95 -17.42 6.99
CA PHE A 19 -8.85 -16.77 6.30
C PHE A 19 -7.60 -17.66 6.26
N ARG A 20 -7.20 -18.30 7.37
CA ARG A 20 -6.07 -19.23 7.41
C ARG A 20 -6.32 -20.50 6.61
N GLU A 21 -7.55 -21.01 6.55
CA GLU A 21 -7.89 -22.21 5.79
C GLU A 21 -8.11 -21.90 4.31
N ARG A 22 -8.76 -20.77 3.93
CA ARG A 22 -9.06 -20.47 2.52
C ARG A 22 -8.08 -19.53 1.83
N PHE A 23 -7.37 -18.64 2.52
CA PHE A 23 -6.39 -17.80 1.84
C PHE A 23 -5.11 -18.59 1.55
N HIS A 24 -4.65 -19.41 2.50
CA HIS A 24 -3.61 -20.42 2.24
C HIS A 24 -4.06 -21.41 1.14
N PHE A 25 -5.32 -21.87 1.17
CA PHE A 25 -5.81 -22.82 0.16
C PHE A 25 -6.14 -22.16 -1.18
N VAL A 26 -6.52 -20.88 -1.29
CA VAL A 26 -6.73 -20.19 -2.58
C VAL A 26 -5.39 -19.78 -3.19
N LEU A 27 -4.40 -19.36 -2.39
CA LEU A 27 -3.01 -19.20 -2.85
C LEU A 27 -2.43 -20.53 -3.35
N VAL A 28 -2.70 -21.65 -2.66
CA VAL A 28 -2.09 -22.96 -2.99
C VAL A 28 -2.89 -23.75 -4.04
N SER A 29 -4.23 -23.73 -4.01
CA SER A 29 -5.07 -24.63 -4.84
C SER A 29 -5.43 -24.09 -6.23
N ARG A 30 -5.47 -22.77 -6.46
CA ARG A 30 -5.68 -22.23 -7.82
C ARG A 30 -4.42 -22.21 -8.68
N PHE A 31 -3.25 -22.52 -8.10
CA PHE A 31 -1.96 -22.28 -8.74
C PHE A 31 -1.05 -23.52 -8.81
N SER A 32 -1.56 -24.70 -8.44
CA SER A 32 -0.84 -25.99 -8.55
C SER A 32 -0.57 -26.46 -9.99
N HIS A 33 -1.04 -25.74 -11.02
CA HIS A 33 -0.81 -26.08 -12.43
C HIS A 33 0.25 -25.20 -13.13
N TYR A 34 0.84 -24.20 -12.46
CA TYR A 34 1.95 -23.44 -13.02
C TYR A 34 3.29 -23.99 -12.51
N CYS A 35 3.73 -25.05 -13.16
CA CYS A 35 5.03 -25.67 -12.92
C CYS A 35 6.17 -24.69 -13.34
N LEU A 36 6.95 -24.23 -12.35
CA LEU A 36 8.42 -24.10 -12.39
C LEU A 36 9.10 -23.37 -13.57
N TYR A 37 8.62 -22.19 -13.96
CA TYR A 37 9.48 -21.23 -14.69
C TYR A 37 9.43 -19.86 -14.00
N LEU A 38 10.46 -19.56 -13.20
CA LEU A 38 10.81 -18.17 -12.91
C LEU A 38 11.13 -17.53 -14.25
N GLN A 39 10.21 -16.74 -14.78
CA GLN A 39 10.38 -16.08 -16.05
C GLN A 39 11.24 -14.84 -15.85
N LEU A 40 12.53 -15.09 -15.66
CA LEU A 40 13.56 -14.06 -15.66
C LEU A 40 13.74 -13.60 -17.11
N GLU A 41 13.49 -12.32 -17.35
CA GLU A 41 13.84 -11.67 -18.61
C GLU A 41 15.04 -10.74 -18.40
N ASP A 42 15.68 -10.36 -19.50
CA ASP A 42 16.72 -9.32 -19.45
C ASP A 42 16.11 -7.96 -19.15
N CYS A 43 16.93 -7.07 -18.58
CA CYS A 43 16.52 -5.73 -18.20
C CYS A 43 15.96 -4.99 -19.42
N ARG A 44 14.70 -4.59 -19.34
CA ARG A 44 14.04 -3.86 -20.42
C ARG A 44 14.62 -2.47 -20.55
N SER A 45 14.42 -1.87 -21.72
CA SER A 45 14.76 -0.48 -21.99
C SER A 45 13.71 0.16 -22.91
N GLY A 46 13.60 1.49 -22.87
CA GLY A 46 12.71 2.24 -23.76
C GLY A 46 11.22 2.01 -23.50
N MET A 47 10.88 1.65 -22.25
CA MET A 47 9.52 1.46 -21.76
C MET A 47 8.84 2.78 -21.40
N TYR A 48 9.59 3.88 -21.32
CA TYR A 48 9.11 5.23 -21.06
C TYR A 48 9.28 6.14 -22.30
N PRO A 49 8.30 6.98 -22.66
CA PRO A 49 6.96 7.09 -22.04
C PRO A 49 6.14 5.79 -22.22
N PRO A 50 5.27 5.45 -21.25
CA PRO A 50 4.56 4.18 -21.24
C PRO A 50 3.74 3.91 -22.50
N LYS A 51 3.98 2.74 -23.11
CA LYS A 51 3.29 2.28 -24.31
C LYS A 51 3.26 0.76 -24.38
N GLY A 52 2.48 0.24 -25.32
CA GLY A 52 2.41 -1.19 -25.60
C GLY A 52 1.63 -1.97 -24.54
N PRO A 53 1.80 -3.30 -24.48
CA PRO A 53 0.83 -4.18 -23.83
C PRO A 53 0.95 -4.23 -22.30
N THR A 54 2.01 -3.65 -21.71
CA THR A 54 2.19 -3.53 -20.25
C THR A 54 1.67 -2.21 -19.68
N PHE A 55 1.12 -1.34 -20.54
CA PHE A 55 0.50 -0.07 -20.20
C PHE A 55 -1.00 -0.14 -20.50
N LYS A 56 -1.83 0.02 -19.47
CA LYS A 56 -3.30 0.01 -19.60
C LYS A 56 -3.94 1.39 -19.63
N GLY A 57 -3.20 2.42 -19.24
CA GLY A 57 -3.68 3.79 -19.27
C GLY A 57 -3.11 4.65 -18.15
N ASN A 58 -3.32 5.94 -18.28
CA ASN A 58 -3.00 6.91 -17.24
C ASN A 58 -3.99 6.79 -16.08
N VAL A 59 -3.54 7.21 -14.90
CA VAL A 59 -4.39 7.25 -13.71
C VAL A 59 -5.11 8.60 -13.62
N THR A 60 -6.43 8.59 -13.44
CA THR A 60 -7.27 9.80 -13.30
C THR A 60 -6.95 10.57 -12.03
N TRP A 61 -6.86 11.90 -12.14
CA TRP A 61 -6.63 12.80 -11.01
C TRP A 61 -7.93 13.32 -10.39
N TYR A 62 -7.94 13.36 -9.07
CA TYR A 62 -8.97 13.99 -8.26
C TYR A 62 -8.35 14.98 -7.27
N THR A 63 -9.12 15.96 -6.84
CA THR A 63 -8.76 16.83 -5.72
C THR A 63 -9.58 16.43 -4.50
N VAL A 64 -8.90 16.23 -3.37
CA VAL A 64 -9.54 16.05 -2.07
C VAL A 64 -9.23 17.28 -1.23
N ASP A 65 -10.28 18.03 -0.88
CA ASP A 65 -10.17 19.24 -0.07
C ASP A 65 -10.21 18.89 1.43
N LEU A 66 -9.11 19.12 2.13
CA LEU A 66 -8.95 18.85 3.56
C LEU A 66 -9.70 19.87 4.43
N ASP A 67 -10.15 20.99 3.88
CA ASP A 67 -10.98 21.98 4.58
C ASP A 67 -12.45 21.53 4.69
N LEU A 68 -12.89 20.58 3.86
CA LEU A 68 -14.21 19.97 3.98
C LEU A 68 -14.32 19.07 5.23
N PRO A 69 -15.53 18.91 5.78
CA PRO A 69 -15.81 17.89 6.78
C PRO A 69 -15.33 16.52 6.28
N PRO A 70 -14.64 15.70 7.11
CA PRO A 70 -14.10 14.41 6.71
C PRO A 70 -15.08 13.54 5.91
N SER A 71 -16.34 13.45 6.33
CA SER A 71 -17.39 12.67 5.65
C SER A 71 -17.70 13.10 4.22
N GLU A 72 -17.29 14.29 3.79
CA GLU A 72 -17.60 14.83 2.46
C GLU A 72 -16.42 14.76 1.49
N ARG A 73 -15.20 14.59 2.00
CA ARG A 73 -13.92 14.71 1.26
C ARG A 73 -13.81 13.80 0.03
N TRP A 74 -14.36 12.59 0.11
CA TRP A 74 -14.28 11.58 -0.94
C TRP A 74 -15.50 11.55 -1.87
N THR A 75 -16.48 12.44 -1.68
CA THR A 75 -17.77 12.38 -2.38
C THR A 75 -17.64 12.32 -3.89
N GLN A 76 -16.83 13.20 -4.48
CA GLN A 76 -16.66 13.25 -5.94
C GLN A 76 -15.98 11.98 -6.48
N VAL A 77 -14.90 11.54 -5.81
CA VAL A 77 -14.15 10.32 -6.20
C VAL A 77 -15.09 9.11 -6.22
N ILE A 78 -15.90 8.95 -5.16
CA ILE A 78 -16.81 7.82 -5.03
C ILE A 78 -17.98 7.89 -6.02
N LYS A 79 -18.51 9.09 -6.32
CA LYS A 79 -19.54 9.24 -7.35
C LYS A 79 -19.04 8.76 -8.71
N ASP A 80 -17.83 9.16 -9.09
CA ASP A 80 -17.27 8.85 -10.41
C ASP A 80 -16.81 7.39 -10.51
N LYS A 81 -16.39 6.76 -9.39
CA LYS A 81 -15.93 5.36 -9.32
C LYS A 81 -16.97 4.40 -8.76
N ASN A 82 -18.23 4.81 -8.62
CA ASN A 82 -19.24 4.06 -7.87
C ASN A 82 -19.44 2.64 -8.43
N THR A 83 -19.46 2.51 -9.76
CA THR A 83 -19.64 1.22 -10.43
C THR A 83 -18.49 0.26 -10.09
N GLU A 84 -17.26 0.74 -10.16
CA GLU A 84 -16.04 -0.01 -9.87
C GLU A 84 -15.95 -0.41 -8.40
N VAL A 85 -16.30 0.50 -7.49
CA VAL A 85 -16.31 0.24 -6.04
C VAL A 85 -17.38 -0.80 -5.70
N LYS A 86 -18.56 -0.75 -6.32
CA LYS A 86 -19.62 -1.76 -6.14
C LYS A 86 -19.23 -3.14 -6.67
N LEU A 87 -18.49 -3.21 -7.78
CA LEU A 87 -18.01 -4.48 -8.33
C LEU A 87 -17.01 -5.18 -7.40
N PHE A 88 -16.22 -4.42 -6.65
CA PHE A 88 -15.27 -5.00 -5.69
C PHE A 88 -15.97 -5.74 -4.54
N ASN A 89 -17.18 -5.32 -4.16
CA ASN A 89 -17.97 -6.00 -3.13
C ASN A 89 -18.39 -7.44 -3.51
N ASN A 90 -18.33 -7.77 -4.81
CA ASN A 90 -18.69 -9.12 -5.28
C ASN A 90 -17.58 -10.16 -5.07
N VAL A 91 -16.41 -9.77 -4.56
CA VAL A 91 -15.32 -10.70 -4.26
C VAL A 91 -15.73 -11.57 -3.06
N HIS A 92 -15.90 -12.88 -3.28
CA HIS A 92 -16.37 -13.90 -2.31
C HIS A 92 -15.70 -13.89 -0.92
N VAL A 93 -14.51 -13.30 -0.78
CA VAL A 93 -13.83 -13.10 0.52
C VAL A 93 -14.65 -12.19 1.44
N PHE A 94 -15.25 -11.13 0.90
CA PHE A 94 -16.06 -10.18 1.66
C PHE A 94 -17.42 -10.77 2.06
N TYR A 95 -18.03 -11.56 1.17
CA TYR A 95 -19.34 -12.21 1.40
C TYR A 95 -19.40 -13.12 2.63
N HIS A 96 -18.34 -13.86 2.95
CA HIS A 96 -18.36 -14.76 4.11
C HIS A 96 -18.05 -14.05 5.44
N VAL A 97 -17.38 -12.90 5.40
CA VAL A 97 -17.09 -12.09 6.59
C VAL A 97 -18.26 -11.16 6.93
N SER A 98 -18.95 -10.62 5.93
CA SER A 98 -20.06 -9.69 6.09
C SER A 98 -21.25 -10.26 6.87
N HIS A 99 -21.52 -11.56 6.76
CA HIS A 99 -22.62 -12.23 7.49
C HIS A 99 -22.46 -12.25 9.01
N VAL A 100 -21.28 -11.90 9.55
CA VAL A 100 -21.06 -11.87 11.01
C VAL A 100 -21.32 -10.48 11.62
N SER A 101 -21.56 -9.45 10.81
CA SER A 101 -21.59 -8.05 11.25
C SER A 101 -23.00 -7.49 11.56
N TYR A 102 -23.87 -8.25 12.23
CA TYR A 102 -25.23 -7.75 12.54
C TYR A 102 -25.46 -7.22 13.97
N LYS A 103 -24.55 -7.42 14.93
CA LYS A 103 -24.73 -6.88 16.30
C LYS A 103 -23.41 -6.63 17.04
N LYS A 104 -22.91 -5.38 17.04
CA LYS A 104 -21.97 -4.72 18.01
C LYS A 104 -21.44 -3.37 17.47
N PRO A 105 -20.81 -2.48 18.28
CA PRO A 105 -20.24 -1.24 17.75
C PRO A 105 -19.22 -1.58 16.68
N LEU A 106 -19.36 -0.94 15.54
CA LEU A 106 -18.63 -1.29 14.32
C LEU A 106 -17.17 -0.83 14.50
N ILE A 107 -16.18 -1.60 14.01
CA ILE A 107 -14.74 -1.26 14.14
C ILE A 107 -14.46 0.18 13.69
N VAL A 108 -15.21 0.68 12.69
CA VAL A 108 -15.10 2.06 12.20
C VAL A 108 -15.24 3.12 13.30
N ASP A 109 -16.08 2.90 14.31
CA ASP A 109 -16.31 3.87 15.40
C ASP A 109 -15.13 3.97 16.36
N THR A 110 -14.18 3.06 16.22
CA THR A 110 -12.96 3.00 17.04
C THR A 110 -11.74 3.53 16.31
N LEU A 111 -11.83 3.71 14.98
CA LEU A 111 -10.75 4.24 14.15
C LEU A 111 -10.49 5.72 14.48
N PRO A 112 -9.23 6.18 14.42
CA PRO A 112 -8.90 7.57 14.69
C PRO A 112 -9.55 8.49 13.64
N GLN A 113 -9.81 9.74 14.03
CA GLN A 113 -10.15 10.78 13.05
C GLN A 113 -8.92 11.18 12.22
N PRO A 114 -9.10 11.59 10.95
CA PRO A 114 -10.36 11.77 10.21
C PRO A 114 -10.92 10.48 9.57
N PHE A 115 -10.24 9.34 9.74
CA PHE A 115 -10.47 8.12 8.96
C PHE A 115 -11.86 7.50 9.19
N SER A 116 -12.35 7.52 10.43
CA SER A 116 -13.69 7.00 10.76
C SER A 116 -14.79 7.70 9.95
N ASP A 117 -14.76 9.03 9.91
CA ASP A 117 -15.80 9.82 9.28
C ASP A 117 -15.70 9.79 7.74
N GLU A 118 -14.48 9.74 7.20
CA GLU A 118 -14.28 9.52 5.77
C GLU A 118 -14.83 8.17 5.30
N ILE A 119 -14.60 7.09 6.07
CA ILE A 119 -15.16 5.75 5.77
C ILE A 119 -16.68 5.78 5.82
N LYS A 120 -17.27 6.46 6.81
CA LYS A 120 -18.74 6.65 6.91
C LYS A 120 -19.30 7.44 5.73
N GLY A 121 -18.61 8.49 5.30
CA GLY A 121 -18.94 9.29 4.12
C GLY A 121 -18.94 8.46 2.84
N ILE A 122 -17.89 7.67 2.63
CA ILE A 122 -17.77 6.77 1.46
C ILE A 122 -18.93 5.76 1.43
N ALA A 123 -19.28 5.16 2.56
CA ALA A 123 -20.40 4.23 2.66
C ALA A 123 -21.74 4.91 2.31
N ALA A 124 -21.98 6.11 2.85
CA ALA A 124 -23.19 6.87 2.57
C ALA A 124 -23.33 7.25 1.08
N VAL A 125 -22.24 7.71 0.45
CA VAL A 125 -22.25 8.15 -0.97
C VAL A 125 -22.34 6.96 -1.93
N SER A 126 -21.65 5.86 -1.67
CA SER A 126 -21.67 4.66 -2.53
C SER A 126 -22.97 3.87 -2.40
N GLY A 127 -23.63 3.93 -1.23
CA GLY A 127 -24.74 3.04 -0.87
C GLY A 127 -24.31 1.63 -0.49
N ILE A 128 -23.00 1.40 -0.29
CA ILE A 128 -22.45 0.12 0.17
C ILE A 128 -22.54 0.06 1.70
N PRO A 129 -22.95 -1.08 2.30
CA PRO A 129 -22.94 -1.27 3.74
C PRO A 129 -21.63 -0.83 4.42
N LEU A 130 -21.74 -0.06 5.51
CA LEU A 130 -20.60 0.51 6.23
C LEU A 130 -19.57 -0.54 6.65
N GLY A 131 -20.02 -1.74 7.02
CA GLY A 131 -19.14 -2.86 7.40
C GLY A 131 -18.23 -3.33 6.25
N GLU A 132 -18.69 -3.25 5.00
CA GLU A 132 -17.92 -3.69 3.83
C GLU A 132 -16.86 -2.66 3.44
N ILE A 133 -17.19 -1.36 3.46
CA ILE A 133 -16.20 -0.28 3.28
C ILE A 133 -15.16 -0.30 4.41
N THR A 134 -15.60 -0.56 5.64
CA THR A 134 -14.69 -0.72 6.79
C THR A 134 -13.75 -1.91 6.56
N LEU A 135 -14.27 -3.07 6.17
CA LEU A 135 -13.45 -4.25 5.90
C LEU A 135 -12.49 -4.04 4.72
N PHE A 136 -12.90 -3.29 3.70
CA PHE A 136 -12.03 -2.92 2.58
C PHE A 136 -10.82 -2.12 3.07
N ASN A 137 -11.03 -1.16 3.98
CA ASN A 137 -9.94 -0.38 4.56
C ASN A 137 -9.04 -1.24 5.45
N ILE A 138 -9.60 -2.16 6.24
CA ILE A 138 -8.81 -3.11 7.06
C ILE A 138 -8.00 -4.06 6.17
N PHE A 139 -8.51 -4.46 5.01
CA PHE A 139 -7.84 -5.39 4.12
C PHE A 139 -6.48 -4.86 3.61
N TYR A 140 -6.39 -3.57 3.26
CA TYR A 140 -5.10 -2.97 2.85
C TYR A 140 -4.07 -2.88 3.97
N GLU A 141 -4.50 -3.02 5.23
CA GLU A 141 -3.64 -2.90 6.40
C GLU A 141 -3.09 -4.27 6.85
N VAL A 142 -3.47 -5.35 6.15
CA VAL A 142 -3.02 -6.71 6.47
C VAL A 142 -2.64 -7.50 5.20
N PHE A 143 -3.18 -7.13 4.04
CA PHE A 143 -3.06 -7.88 2.79
C PHE A 143 -2.96 -6.95 1.56
N THR A 144 -1.82 -6.30 1.36
CA THR A 144 -1.61 -5.40 0.20
C THR A 144 -1.47 -6.12 -1.16
N VAL A 145 -1.85 -7.39 -1.27
CA VAL A 145 -1.40 -8.28 -2.36
C VAL A 145 -2.34 -8.30 -3.57
N CYS A 146 -3.63 -7.99 -3.39
CA CYS A 146 -4.63 -8.13 -4.46
C CYS A 146 -5.56 -6.91 -4.52
N THR A 147 -5.37 -6.03 -5.51
CA THR A 147 -6.28 -4.90 -5.74
C THR A 147 -6.83 -4.88 -7.15
N SER A 148 -8.08 -4.40 -7.26
CA SER A 148 -8.75 -4.18 -8.53
C SER A 148 -8.19 -2.92 -9.22
N ILE A 149 -7.50 -3.14 -10.33
CA ILE A 149 -7.05 -2.12 -11.30
C ILE A 149 -8.03 -0.94 -11.49
N PRO A 150 -9.35 -1.12 -11.69
CA PRO A 150 -10.27 -0.01 -11.94
C PRO A 150 -10.41 1.02 -10.80
N LEU A 151 -9.96 0.69 -9.58
CA LEU A 151 -10.02 1.58 -8.42
C LEU A 151 -8.85 2.55 -8.32
N VAL A 152 -7.77 2.37 -9.10
CA VAL A 152 -6.58 3.23 -9.03
C VAL A 152 -6.93 4.68 -9.40
N VAL A 153 -6.58 5.61 -8.53
CA VAL A 153 -6.77 7.06 -8.69
C VAL A 153 -5.53 7.81 -8.20
N ASN A 154 -5.26 8.97 -8.80
CA ASN A 154 -4.32 9.93 -8.25
C ASN A 154 -5.11 10.99 -7.51
N VAL A 155 -4.62 11.39 -6.34
CA VAL A 155 -5.30 12.35 -5.47
C VAL A 155 -4.34 13.48 -5.12
N ASN A 156 -4.78 14.71 -5.39
CA ASN A 156 -4.15 15.93 -4.92
C ASN A 156 -4.88 16.37 -3.64
N PHE A 157 -4.28 16.16 -2.48
CA PHE A 157 -4.85 16.61 -1.21
C PHE A 157 -4.50 18.08 -0.99
N GLN A 158 -5.52 18.92 -0.84
CA GLN A 158 -5.35 20.36 -0.71
C GLN A 158 -5.87 20.88 0.62
N ARG A 159 -5.26 21.97 1.11
CA ARG A 159 -5.73 22.77 2.24
C ARG A 159 -5.53 24.23 1.89
N GLY A 160 -6.55 25.06 2.04
CA GLY A 160 -6.54 26.46 1.61
C GLY A 160 -6.19 26.61 0.12
N ASN A 161 -6.73 25.73 -0.74
CA ASN A 161 -6.46 25.67 -2.18
C ASN A 161 -4.97 25.49 -2.55
N LYS A 162 -4.18 24.92 -1.65
CA LYS A 162 -2.76 24.59 -1.86
C LYS A 162 -2.56 23.10 -1.67
N THR A 163 -1.78 22.48 -2.57
CA THR A 163 -1.37 21.08 -2.42
C THR A 163 -0.59 20.91 -1.11
N VAL A 164 -1.06 19.99 -0.28
CA VAL A 164 -0.35 19.50 0.90
C VAL A 164 0.50 18.30 0.49
N PHE A 165 -0.12 17.31 -0.15
CA PHE A 165 0.57 16.14 -0.70
C PHE A 165 -0.21 15.55 -1.88
N LYS A 166 0.45 14.70 -2.67
CA LYS A 166 -0.14 13.94 -3.77
C LYS A 166 0.02 12.45 -3.50
N SER A 167 -0.90 11.63 -3.99
CA SER A 167 -0.86 10.19 -3.78
C SER A 167 -1.44 9.42 -4.96
N THR A 168 -0.88 8.25 -5.24
CA THR A 168 -1.59 7.19 -5.96
C THR A 168 -2.29 6.30 -4.95
N ASN A 169 -3.59 6.17 -5.09
CA ASN A 169 -4.46 5.53 -4.12
C ASN A 169 -5.56 4.71 -4.80
N PHE A 170 -6.43 4.09 -4.01
CA PHE A 170 -7.60 3.36 -4.47
C PHE A 170 -8.89 4.05 -3.99
N ALA A 171 -9.85 4.24 -4.90
CA ALA A 171 -11.16 4.76 -4.54
C ALA A 171 -11.82 3.87 -3.47
N GLY A 172 -12.17 4.49 -2.32
CA GLY A 172 -12.74 3.81 -1.16
C GLY A 172 -11.75 3.50 -0.03
N TYR A 173 -10.44 3.62 -0.27
CA TYR A 173 -9.41 3.44 0.74
C TYR A 173 -8.90 4.80 1.25
N VAL A 174 -8.98 5.03 2.56
CA VAL A 174 -8.65 6.32 3.19
C VAL A 174 -7.22 6.38 3.75
N GLY A 175 -6.52 5.25 3.81
CA GLY A 175 -5.07 5.21 4.05
C GLY A 175 -4.28 5.64 2.81
N ILE A 176 -2.96 5.70 2.94
CA ILE A 176 -2.05 6.00 1.84
C ILE A 176 -0.93 4.96 1.83
N LEU A 177 -0.62 4.38 0.67
CA LEU A 177 0.52 3.48 0.48
C LEU A 177 1.64 4.12 -0.33
N THR A 178 1.30 5.08 -1.19
CA THR A 178 2.22 5.73 -2.12
C THR A 178 1.90 7.23 -2.18
N GLY A 179 2.87 8.08 -1.86
CA GLY A 179 2.66 9.53 -1.96
C GLY A 179 3.91 10.38 -1.89
N ILE A 180 3.73 11.66 -2.19
CA ILE A 180 4.77 12.68 -2.19
C ILE A 180 4.25 13.95 -1.54
N ARG A 181 5.06 14.54 -0.66
CA ARG A 181 4.92 15.90 -0.15
C ARG A 181 5.86 16.80 -0.96
N PRO A 182 5.35 17.62 -1.89
CA PRO A 182 6.18 18.42 -2.80
C PRO A 182 7.25 19.23 -2.07
N GLY A 183 8.49 19.16 -2.55
CA GLY A 183 9.62 19.89 -2.00
C GLY A 183 10.23 19.30 -0.71
N GLU A 184 9.57 18.35 -0.06
CA GLU A 184 9.98 17.81 1.24
C GLU A 184 10.44 16.35 1.15
N PHE A 185 9.52 15.42 0.86
CA PHE A 185 9.81 13.99 0.81
C PHE A 185 8.79 13.19 -0.01
N SER A 186 9.20 12.00 -0.46
CA SER A 186 8.35 10.93 -0.99
C SER A 186 8.29 9.78 0.01
N LEU A 187 7.16 9.08 0.06
CA LEU A 187 6.94 7.98 0.99
C LEU A 187 6.15 6.86 0.31
N THR A 188 6.67 5.63 0.41
CA THR A 188 5.92 4.41 0.09
C THR A 188 5.98 3.40 1.23
N MET A 189 5.00 2.50 1.28
CA MET A 189 4.91 1.44 2.27
C MET A 189 4.81 0.07 1.60
N ASN A 190 5.65 -0.87 2.04
CA ASN A 190 5.56 -2.27 1.62
C ASN A 190 5.20 -3.16 2.83
N GLU A 191 4.38 -4.18 2.59
CA GLU A 191 3.98 -5.16 3.61
C GLU A 191 5.20 -5.98 4.07
N ARG A 192 5.27 -6.26 5.38
CA ARG A 192 6.28 -7.12 6.00
C ARG A 192 5.63 -8.28 6.76
N PHE A 193 5.88 -9.50 6.31
CA PHE A 193 5.31 -10.70 6.93
C PHE A 193 6.10 -11.14 8.16
N ASN A 194 5.39 -11.35 9.28
CA ASN A 194 5.93 -11.91 10.52
C ASN A 194 4.85 -12.72 11.27
N PHE A 195 5.26 -13.64 12.15
CA PHE A 195 4.34 -14.34 13.04
C PHE A 195 3.62 -13.38 14.00
N ASP A 196 4.32 -12.36 14.52
CA ASP A 196 3.70 -11.21 15.20
C ASP A 196 3.25 -10.16 14.16
N GLY A 197 2.28 -10.56 13.34
CA GLY A 197 1.78 -9.80 12.19
C GLY A 197 0.48 -9.05 12.46
N GLY A 198 -0.12 -8.48 11.41
CA GLY A 198 -1.32 -7.64 11.51
C GLY A 198 -2.54 -8.28 12.15
N TYR A 199 -2.67 -9.62 12.09
CA TYR A 199 -3.74 -10.33 12.80
C TYR A 199 -3.69 -10.09 14.31
N VAL A 200 -2.49 -10.10 14.90
CA VAL A 200 -2.32 -9.85 16.34
C VAL A 200 -2.70 -8.40 16.66
N GLY A 201 -2.28 -7.44 15.84
CA GLY A 201 -2.70 -6.04 15.99
C GLY A 201 -4.22 -5.86 15.92
N ILE A 202 -4.91 -6.54 15.00
CA ILE A 202 -6.39 -6.48 14.92
C ILE A 202 -7.04 -7.12 16.15
N LEU A 203 -6.51 -8.26 16.63
CA LEU A 203 -6.97 -8.90 17.86
C LEU A 203 -6.92 -7.91 19.04
N GLU A 204 -5.74 -7.32 19.25
CA GLU A 204 -5.52 -6.33 20.32
C GLU A 204 -6.45 -5.12 20.18
N TRP A 205 -6.64 -4.62 18.95
CA TRP A 205 -7.55 -3.50 18.68
C TRP A 205 -9.00 -3.79 19.08
N ILE A 206 -9.50 -4.98 18.75
CA ILE A 206 -10.86 -5.45 19.09
C ILE A 206 -10.99 -5.65 20.61
N LEU A 207 -9.94 -6.13 21.27
CA LEU A 207 -9.84 -6.24 22.73
C LEU A 207 -9.82 -4.89 23.46
N GLY A 208 -9.65 -3.79 22.71
CA GLY A 208 -9.62 -2.43 23.25
C GLY A 208 -8.21 -1.90 23.50
N TRP A 209 -7.16 -2.62 23.12
CA TRP A 209 -5.78 -2.15 23.13
C TRP A 209 -5.48 -1.46 21.80
N ARG A 210 -5.55 -0.12 21.79
CA ARG A 210 -5.58 0.72 20.59
C ARG A 210 -4.48 1.78 20.58
N ASP A 211 -3.30 1.44 21.12
CA ASP A 211 -2.14 2.34 21.16
C ASP A 211 -1.24 2.24 19.91
N GLY A 212 -1.47 1.24 19.05
CA GLY A 212 -0.85 1.13 17.72
C GLY A 212 -1.58 1.95 16.64
N MET A 213 -0.86 2.33 15.58
CA MET A 213 -1.39 3.00 14.40
C MET A 213 -1.50 2.03 13.22
N TRP A 214 -2.55 2.18 12.42
CA TRP A 214 -2.69 1.49 11.13
C TRP A 214 -1.63 2.04 10.16
N MET A 215 -0.95 1.19 9.40
CA MET A 215 0.23 1.58 8.63
C MET A 215 -0.10 2.59 7.53
N GLY A 216 -1.19 2.36 6.79
CA GLY A 216 -1.65 3.30 5.76
C GLY A 216 -2.16 4.62 6.36
N PHE A 217 -2.70 4.57 7.58
CA PHE A 217 -3.12 5.78 8.29
C PHE A 217 -1.91 6.57 8.81
N LEU A 218 -0.87 5.90 9.30
CA LEU A 218 0.38 6.55 9.68
C LEU A 218 1.02 7.23 8.47
N THR A 219 1.14 6.53 7.35
CA THR A 219 1.67 7.07 6.10
C THR A 219 0.92 8.33 5.67
N ARG A 220 -0.42 8.30 5.74
CA ARG A 220 -1.24 9.49 5.47
C ARG A 220 -0.96 10.63 6.44
N LYS A 221 -0.93 10.36 7.76
CA LYS A 221 -0.66 11.40 8.77
C LYS A 221 0.70 12.04 8.58
N VAL A 222 1.72 11.25 8.23
CA VAL A 222 3.07 11.74 7.94
C VAL A 222 3.06 12.63 6.70
N LEU A 223 2.48 12.17 5.58
CA LEU A 223 2.36 13.00 4.36
C LEU A 223 1.59 14.31 4.60
N GLU A 224 0.55 14.27 5.43
CA GLU A 224 -0.30 15.43 5.71
C GLU A 224 0.38 16.44 6.66
N ASN A 225 1.08 15.97 7.69
CA ASN A 225 1.49 16.80 8.82
C ASN A 225 3.01 16.91 9.06
N ALA A 226 3.82 15.95 8.60
CA ALA A 226 5.27 16.04 8.80
C ALA A 226 5.84 17.24 8.04
N THR A 227 6.83 17.87 8.66
CA THR A 227 7.38 19.16 8.24
C THR A 227 8.73 19.04 7.54
N SER A 228 9.36 17.87 7.59
CA SER A 228 10.64 17.59 6.93
C SER A 228 10.84 16.08 6.76
N TYR A 229 11.87 15.69 5.99
CA TYR A 229 12.31 14.30 5.88
C TYR A 229 12.69 13.69 7.24
N GLU A 230 13.41 14.40 8.11
CA GLU A 230 13.83 13.85 9.42
C GLU A 230 12.62 13.68 10.37
N ASP A 231 11.71 14.64 10.39
CA ASP A 231 10.44 14.54 11.13
C ASP A 231 9.59 13.35 10.64
N ALA A 232 9.49 13.17 9.32
CA ALA A 232 8.83 12.01 8.74
C ALA A 232 9.51 10.69 9.15
N LYS A 233 10.85 10.63 9.08
CA LYS A 233 11.65 9.47 9.48
C LYS A 233 11.42 9.12 10.95
N ASP A 234 11.50 10.09 11.86
CA ASP A 234 11.26 9.88 13.30
C ASP A 234 9.85 9.34 13.57
N GLN A 235 8.82 9.95 12.97
CA GLN A 235 7.44 9.49 13.11
C GLN A 235 7.27 8.05 12.59
N LEU A 236 7.87 7.72 11.44
CA LEU A 236 7.81 6.38 10.83
C LEU A 236 8.65 5.34 11.58
N SER A 237 9.68 5.74 12.33
CA SER A 237 10.52 4.83 13.12
C SER A 237 9.99 4.59 14.54
N LEU A 238 9.32 5.58 15.15
CA LEU A 238 8.96 5.54 16.56
C LEU A 238 7.50 5.18 16.82
N THR A 239 6.60 5.42 15.86
CA THR A 239 5.17 5.16 16.07
C THR A 239 4.91 3.65 16.16
N LYS A 240 4.22 3.19 17.21
CA LYS A 240 3.73 1.81 17.32
C LYS A 240 2.75 1.51 16.19
N LEU A 241 2.81 0.31 15.61
CA LEU A 241 2.04 -0.14 14.47
C LEU A 241 1.15 -1.35 14.83
N LEU A 242 0.07 -1.53 14.08
CA LEU A 242 -0.74 -2.76 14.17
C LEU A 242 -0.06 -3.96 13.50
N ALA A 243 0.71 -3.72 12.44
CA ALA A 243 1.43 -4.75 11.71
C ALA A 243 2.87 -4.28 11.39
N PRO A 244 3.80 -5.23 11.16
CA PRO A 244 5.13 -4.91 10.63
C PRO A 244 5.06 -4.29 9.24
N ALA A 245 6.00 -3.41 8.90
CA ALA A 245 6.05 -2.75 7.60
C ALA A 245 7.49 -2.46 7.16
N TYR A 246 7.66 -2.16 5.89
CA TYR A 246 8.79 -1.37 5.40
C TYR A 246 8.28 0.00 4.97
N PHE A 247 8.88 1.07 5.47
CA PHE A 247 8.66 2.42 4.94
C PHE A 247 9.86 2.83 4.11
N ILE A 248 9.63 3.22 2.86
CA ILE A 248 10.67 3.72 1.96
C ILE A 248 10.47 5.23 1.86
N LEU A 249 11.42 5.97 2.41
CA LEU A 249 11.36 7.42 2.53
C LEU A 249 12.48 8.03 1.71
N GLY A 250 12.16 8.98 0.82
CA GLY A 250 13.13 9.75 0.04
C GLY A 250 12.96 11.24 0.32
N GLY A 251 14.05 11.98 0.51
CA GLY A 251 14.00 13.43 0.76
C GLY A 251 14.36 14.26 -0.48
N ASN A 252 14.57 15.56 -0.25
CA ASN A 252 14.91 16.52 -1.31
C ASN A 252 16.39 16.96 -1.27
N ARG A 253 17.24 16.26 -0.50
CA ARG A 253 18.67 16.57 -0.37
C ARG A 253 19.52 15.31 -0.58
N THR A 254 20.77 15.50 -1.01
CA THR A 254 21.74 14.42 -1.14
C THR A 254 21.87 13.61 0.15
N GLY A 255 21.78 12.28 0.05
CA GLY A 255 21.84 11.37 1.19
C GLY A 255 20.49 11.11 1.87
N GLN A 256 19.44 11.89 1.59
CA GLN A 256 18.11 11.63 2.13
C GLN A 256 17.39 10.53 1.33
N GLY A 257 17.58 9.30 1.77
CA GLY A 257 16.82 8.14 1.30
C GLY A 257 17.07 6.96 2.21
N CYS A 258 16.02 6.28 2.66
CA CYS A 258 16.16 5.12 3.51
C CYS A 258 15.00 4.11 3.36
N VAL A 259 15.28 2.89 3.81
CA VAL A 259 14.27 1.86 4.10
C VAL A 259 14.24 1.68 5.61
N ILE A 260 13.07 1.87 6.22
CA ILE A 260 12.84 1.69 7.65
C ILE A 260 12.12 0.35 7.84
N THR A 261 12.82 -0.64 8.39
CA THR A 261 12.27 -1.97 8.65
C THR A 261 11.65 -2.00 10.04
N ARG A 262 10.33 -2.19 10.12
CA ARG A 262 9.55 -2.10 11.36
C ARG A 262 9.01 -3.45 11.82
N THR A 263 9.06 -3.71 13.12
CA THR A 263 8.05 -4.56 13.77
C THR A 263 6.87 -3.69 14.19
N ARG A 264 5.87 -4.31 14.83
CA ARG A 264 4.76 -3.59 15.46
C ARG A 264 5.22 -2.53 16.47
N ILE A 265 6.32 -2.75 17.19
CA ILE A 265 6.73 -1.88 18.30
C ILE A 265 8.13 -1.29 18.18
N ASN A 266 9.00 -1.88 17.36
CA ASN A 266 10.40 -1.49 17.25
C ASN A 266 10.77 -1.13 15.80
N THR A 267 11.82 -0.34 15.64
CA THR A 267 12.58 -0.26 14.39
C THR A 267 13.70 -1.30 14.47
N LEU A 268 13.74 -2.22 13.51
CA LEU A 268 14.77 -3.24 13.42
C LEU A 268 16.02 -2.71 12.74
N ASP A 269 15.83 -1.92 11.68
CA ASP A 269 16.91 -1.34 10.90
C ASP A 269 16.43 -0.07 10.17
N ILE A 270 17.38 0.83 9.92
CA ILE A 270 17.21 1.97 9.03
C ILE A 270 18.34 1.90 8.00
N TRP A 271 18.01 1.39 6.81
CA TRP A 271 18.95 1.21 5.73
C TRP A 271 19.01 2.46 4.86
N GLU A 272 20.01 3.32 5.11
CA GLU A 272 20.16 4.60 4.42
C GLU A 272 21.02 4.50 3.17
N LEU A 273 20.83 5.45 2.25
CA LEU A 273 21.81 5.79 1.23
C LEU A 273 23.14 6.16 1.89
N ASP A 274 24.24 5.68 1.34
CA ASP A 274 25.58 6.01 1.81
C ASP A 274 26.56 6.06 0.63
N MET A 275 26.81 7.28 0.15
CA MET A 275 27.71 7.51 -0.97
C MET A 275 29.16 7.14 -0.66
N LYS A 276 29.58 7.16 0.61
CA LYS A 276 30.96 6.78 0.99
C LYS A 276 31.16 5.26 0.85
N LEU A 277 30.10 4.49 1.04
CA LEU A 277 30.07 3.05 0.80
C LEU A 277 29.64 2.67 -0.63
N GLY A 278 29.49 3.66 -1.52
CA GLY A 278 29.03 3.45 -2.90
C GLY A 278 27.55 3.07 -3.02
N ARG A 279 26.76 3.21 -1.94
CA ARG A 279 25.33 2.90 -1.93
C ARG A 279 24.51 4.10 -2.38
N TRP A 280 24.33 4.20 -3.69
CA TRP A 280 23.59 5.28 -4.35
C TRP A 280 22.09 5.00 -4.56
N TYR A 281 21.63 3.79 -4.24
CA TYR A 281 20.22 3.42 -4.16
C TYR A 281 19.95 2.47 -3.00
N VAL A 282 18.70 2.45 -2.53
CA VAL A 282 18.13 1.41 -1.67
C VAL A 282 16.95 0.78 -2.42
N LEU A 283 16.72 -0.51 -2.22
CA LEU A 283 15.68 -1.26 -2.92
C LEU A 283 15.02 -2.23 -1.96
N GLU A 284 13.71 -2.10 -1.80
CA GLU A 284 12.91 -2.97 -0.94
C GLU A 284 11.75 -3.61 -1.70
N THR A 285 11.51 -4.90 -1.43
CA THR A 285 10.35 -5.65 -1.89
C THR A 285 9.49 -5.99 -0.68
N ASN A 286 9.55 -7.22 -0.16
CA ASN A 286 8.70 -7.68 0.95
C ASN A 286 9.44 -8.59 1.94
N TYR A 287 10.77 -8.57 1.93
CA TYR A 287 11.63 -9.41 2.77
C TYR A 287 12.68 -8.57 3.45
N ASP A 288 13.26 -8.99 4.57
CA ASP A 288 14.31 -8.19 5.18
C ASP A 288 15.54 -8.12 4.25
N HIS A 289 16.21 -6.97 4.17
CA HIS A 289 17.32 -6.80 3.22
C HIS A 289 18.55 -7.67 3.55
N TRP A 290 18.72 -8.06 4.81
CA TRP A 290 19.75 -8.99 5.27
C TRP A 290 19.39 -10.47 5.07
N GLU A 291 18.14 -10.76 4.69
CA GLU A 291 17.67 -12.12 4.42
C GLU A 291 17.68 -12.46 2.92
N LYS A 292 17.74 -13.75 2.62
CA LYS A 292 17.56 -14.23 1.24
C LYS A 292 16.10 -14.05 0.80
N PRO A 293 15.84 -13.62 -0.46
CA PRO A 293 14.49 -13.62 -1.01
C PRO A 293 13.84 -15.01 -0.96
N MET A 294 12.51 -15.05 -0.89
CA MET A 294 11.79 -16.31 -1.04
C MET A 294 11.99 -16.85 -2.46
N ILE A 295 12.29 -18.15 -2.57
CA ILE A 295 12.63 -18.80 -3.85
C ILE A 295 11.56 -18.58 -4.94
N PHE A 296 10.29 -18.45 -4.56
CA PHE A 296 9.17 -18.31 -5.49
C PHE A 296 8.74 -16.84 -5.75
N ASP A 297 9.37 -15.86 -5.09
CA ASP A 297 9.12 -14.42 -5.27
C ASP A 297 10.44 -13.65 -5.07
N ASP A 298 11.40 -13.87 -5.98
CA ASP A 298 12.63 -13.06 -6.02
C ASP A 298 12.52 -11.93 -7.06
N ARG A 299 11.87 -10.84 -6.64
CA ARG A 299 11.86 -9.56 -7.37
C ARG A 299 13.07 -8.69 -7.06
N ARG A 300 13.73 -8.89 -5.91
CA ARG A 300 14.84 -8.05 -5.44
C ARG A 300 16.06 -8.24 -6.33
N THR A 301 16.49 -9.47 -6.56
CA THR A 301 17.71 -9.77 -7.30
C THR A 301 17.66 -9.24 -8.75
N PRO A 302 16.57 -9.47 -9.53
CA PRO A 302 16.47 -8.92 -10.89
C PRO A 302 16.41 -7.40 -10.91
N ALA A 303 15.70 -6.77 -9.96
CA ALA A 303 15.63 -5.32 -9.89
C ALA A 303 17.00 -4.70 -9.57
N MET A 304 17.75 -5.28 -8.62
CA MET A 304 19.13 -4.86 -8.32
C MET A 304 20.07 -5.05 -9.50
N LYS A 305 19.94 -6.17 -10.25
CA LYS A 305 20.69 -6.39 -11.51
C LYS A 305 20.45 -5.23 -12.47
N CYS A 306 19.19 -4.85 -12.70
CA CYS A 306 18.86 -3.78 -13.65
C CYS A 306 19.25 -2.38 -13.15
N MET A 307 19.15 -2.11 -11.85
CA MET A 307 19.67 -0.86 -11.26
C MET A 307 21.19 -0.76 -11.42
N ASN A 308 21.93 -1.84 -11.16
CA ASN A 308 23.38 -1.89 -11.35
C ASN A 308 23.79 -1.71 -12.81
N GLN A 309 23.04 -2.26 -13.77
CA GLN A 309 23.27 -2.05 -15.20
C GLN A 309 22.96 -0.62 -15.64
N THR A 310 21.94 0.02 -15.05
CA THR A 310 21.60 1.42 -15.33
C THR A 310 22.72 2.36 -14.88
N THR A 311 23.33 2.09 -13.73
CA THR A 311 24.33 2.92 -13.04
C THR A 311 23.79 4.27 -12.55
N GLN A 312 24.53 4.89 -11.63
CA GLN A 312 24.19 6.22 -11.11
C GLN A 312 24.20 7.31 -12.19
N ALA A 313 25.06 7.20 -13.20
CA ALA A 313 25.23 8.23 -14.23
C ALA A 313 24.03 8.31 -15.20
N ASN A 314 23.28 7.23 -15.37
CA ASN A 314 22.15 7.17 -16.32
C ASN A 314 20.78 7.08 -15.62
N ILE A 315 20.72 7.25 -14.30
CA ILE A 315 19.45 7.15 -13.57
C ILE A 315 18.53 8.31 -13.92
N SER A 316 17.28 7.98 -14.26
CA SER A 316 16.20 8.91 -14.60
C SER A 316 14.85 8.26 -14.30
N LEU A 317 13.75 9.02 -14.33
CA LEU A 317 12.41 8.44 -14.22
C LEU A 317 12.15 7.38 -15.31
N ALA A 318 12.68 7.60 -16.52
CA ALA A 318 12.58 6.67 -17.64
C ALA A 318 13.29 5.34 -17.35
N SER A 319 14.54 5.39 -16.88
CA SER A 319 15.31 4.18 -16.57
C SER A 319 14.74 3.45 -15.34
N ILE A 320 14.17 4.16 -14.36
CA ILE A 320 13.46 3.53 -13.24
C ILE A 320 12.21 2.80 -13.75
N TYR A 321 11.45 3.41 -14.66
CA TYR A 321 10.29 2.77 -15.27
C TYR A 321 10.66 1.52 -16.08
N ASP A 322 11.83 1.51 -16.73
CA ASP A 322 12.39 0.35 -17.41
C ASP A 322 12.63 -0.81 -16.43
N VAL A 323 13.28 -0.54 -15.28
CA VAL A 323 13.48 -1.52 -14.20
C VAL A 323 12.14 -2.06 -13.69
N LEU A 324 11.19 -1.18 -13.39
CA LEU A 324 9.85 -1.55 -12.91
C LEU A 324 8.96 -2.21 -13.97
N SER A 325 9.40 -2.26 -15.22
CA SER A 325 8.70 -2.93 -16.33
C SER A 325 9.28 -4.30 -16.67
N THR A 326 10.37 -4.70 -16.00
CA THR A 326 11.09 -5.96 -16.22
C THR A 326 10.51 -7.07 -15.34
N LYS A 327 10.19 -8.24 -15.89
CA LYS A 327 9.72 -9.40 -15.13
C LYS A 327 10.87 -10.03 -14.33
N PRO A 328 10.65 -10.48 -13.08
CA PRO A 328 9.37 -10.54 -12.36
C PRO A 328 9.01 -9.27 -11.56
N VAL A 329 9.79 -8.18 -11.64
CA VAL A 329 9.44 -6.91 -10.95
C VAL A 329 8.05 -6.43 -11.39
N LEU A 330 7.79 -6.47 -12.69
CA LEU A 330 6.45 -6.45 -13.26
C LEU A 330 5.90 -7.88 -13.25
N ASN A 331 4.75 -8.08 -12.59
CA ASN A 331 4.08 -9.39 -12.48
C ASN A 331 2.55 -9.23 -12.63
N LYS A 332 1.79 -10.34 -12.52
CA LYS A 332 0.31 -10.29 -12.65
C LYS A 332 -0.39 -9.51 -11.54
N LEU A 333 0.27 -9.30 -10.39
CA LEU A 333 -0.29 -8.56 -9.26
C LEU A 333 0.00 -7.05 -9.36
N THR A 334 0.87 -6.64 -10.29
CA THR A 334 1.16 -5.22 -10.51
C THR A 334 -0.10 -4.49 -11.00
N THR A 335 -0.62 -3.60 -10.17
CA THR A 335 -1.81 -2.79 -10.49
C THR A 335 -1.43 -1.46 -11.13
N TYR A 336 -0.45 -0.77 -10.56
CA TYR A 336 0.06 0.49 -11.04
C TYR A 336 1.57 0.60 -10.85
N THR A 337 2.18 1.56 -11.53
CA THR A 337 3.55 2.03 -11.27
C THR A 337 3.50 3.52 -11.07
N SER A 338 4.13 3.99 -9.98
CA SER A 338 4.26 5.41 -9.67
C SER A 338 5.72 5.85 -9.74
N LEU A 339 5.95 7.00 -10.33
CA LEU A 339 7.24 7.67 -10.42
C LEU A 339 7.11 9.02 -9.72
N MET A 340 8.06 9.35 -8.84
CA MET A 340 7.99 10.54 -8.01
C MET A 340 9.32 11.30 -8.04
N GLU A 341 9.23 12.63 -8.14
CA GLU A 341 10.38 13.53 -8.04
C GLU A 341 10.07 14.63 -7.02
N VAL A 342 10.76 14.61 -5.88
CA VAL A 342 10.46 15.47 -4.73
C VAL A 342 10.68 16.95 -5.04
N SER A 343 11.79 17.27 -5.74
CA SER A 343 12.21 18.64 -6.04
C SER A 343 11.19 19.42 -6.87
N THR A 344 10.56 18.75 -7.85
CA THR A 344 9.51 19.32 -8.70
C THR A 344 8.11 19.06 -8.15
N GLY A 345 7.97 18.18 -7.16
CA GLY A 345 6.68 17.71 -6.66
C GLY A 345 5.91 16.87 -7.69
N SER A 346 6.62 16.27 -8.66
CA SER A 346 6.01 15.45 -9.71
C SER A 346 5.61 14.09 -9.17
N LEU A 347 4.43 13.62 -9.59
CA LEU A 347 3.94 12.27 -9.37
C LEU A 347 3.26 11.84 -10.67
N GLU A 348 3.78 10.78 -11.27
CA GLU A 348 3.23 10.15 -12.48
C GLU A 348 2.85 8.73 -12.14
N SER A 349 1.68 8.28 -12.61
CA SER A 349 1.20 6.93 -12.31
C SER A 349 0.49 6.32 -13.50
N TYR A 350 0.76 5.03 -13.69
CA TYR A 350 0.31 4.29 -14.86
C TYR A 350 -0.28 2.97 -14.44
N ILE A 351 -1.46 2.66 -14.97
CA ILE A 351 -2.11 1.37 -14.78
C ILE A 351 -1.33 0.32 -15.58
N ARG A 352 -0.99 -0.79 -14.93
CA ARG A 352 -0.13 -1.83 -15.51
C ARG A 352 -0.92 -3.08 -15.88
N ASP A 353 -0.32 -3.87 -16.75
CA ASP A 353 -0.68 -5.26 -17.01
C ASP A 353 0.60 -6.04 -17.32
N CYS A 354 0.54 -7.35 -17.14
CA CYS A 354 1.63 -8.24 -17.45
C CYS A 354 1.12 -9.35 -18.37
N PRO A 355 1.20 -9.18 -19.71
CA PRO A 355 0.72 -10.15 -20.68
C PRO A 355 1.38 -11.53 -20.51
N ASN A 356 0.64 -12.59 -20.80
CA ASN A 356 1.18 -13.95 -20.77
C ASN A 356 2.32 -14.13 -21.80
N PRO A 357 3.36 -14.91 -21.47
CA PRO A 357 3.58 -15.55 -20.17
C PRO A 357 4.10 -14.54 -19.13
N CYS A 358 3.56 -14.58 -17.91
CA CYS A 358 3.97 -13.74 -16.79
C CYS A 358 3.64 -14.38 -15.44
N THR A 359 4.57 -14.29 -14.49
CA THR A 359 4.44 -14.85 -13.14
C THR A 359 3.37 -14.13 -12.32
N PRO A 360 2.63 -14.85 -11.46
CA PRO A 360 1.76 -14.22 -10.47
C PRO A 360 2.51 -13.65 -9.26
N TRP A 361 3.80 -13.93 -9.10
CA TRP A 361 4.63 -13.51 -7.97
C TRP A 361 5.97 -13.00 -8.48
#